data_AF-A0A1K2HMB3-F1
#
_entry.id   AF-A0A1K2HMB3-F1
#
_cell.length_a   1.000
_cell.length_b   1.000
_cell.length_c   1.000
_cell.angle_alpha   90.00
_cell.angle_beta   90.00
_cell.angle_gamma   90.00
#
_symmetry.space_group_name_H-M   'P 1'
#
loop_
_entity.id
_entity.type
_entity.pdbx_description
1 polymer ?
#
loop_
_entity_poly.entity_id
_entity_poly.type
_entity_poly.pdbx_seq_one_letter_code
_entity_poly.pdbx_strand_id
1 'polypeptide(L)'
;MKMQTRLIFNSFLALLCVITFAKEDGSRVWIERPWEYRFILLIGDPASFSAKSELGKRILATVDPSEPQIIQSILPDATIIRTDSPNALLEMDKAVAFQLIRFNEQGEVISPYHWTQKLSGKINRIRSLILAPGNAPADLQFHLGYWYTGISSEESAYIPAICSMGDMERRYKPGFKAAYTHGNFGCREWGYYLQNDQFPYIDVTSYQWEDDYDKPTNKKGEYPQMLVARILPVIGWGRFDVPSKPVIGKQIDTWVCLHECPDSEAPGIIPDIKAWAAKRGWPVPLPPEKMPLFPDREYQRGEFID
;
A
#
# COMPACT_ATOMS: atom_id res chain seq x y z
N MET A 1 -39.31 -32.66 77.75
CA MET A 1 -38.19 -31.69 77.62
C MET A 1 -36.95 -32.42 77.15
N LYS A 2 -36.67 -32.40 75.83
CA LYS A 2 -35.38 -32.70 75.18
C LYS A 2 -35.57 -32.49 73.67
N MET A 3 -35.15 -31.32 73.20
CA MET A 3 -35.25 -30.88 71.80
C MET A 3 -33.93 -31.24 71.10
N GLN A 4 -34.01 -32.03 70.03
CA GLN A 4 -32.88 -32.39 69.18
C GLN A 4 -32.58 -31.23 68.22
N THR A 5 -31.38 -30.66 68.32
CA THR A 5 -30.87 -29.66 67.37
C THR A 5 -30.09 -30.38 66.27
N ARG A 6 -30.65 -30.44 65.05
CA ARG A 6 -29.91 -30.88 63.85
C ARG A 6 -29.18 -29.68 63.24
N LEU A 7 -27.85 -29.76 63.20
CA LEU A 7 -27.01 -28.91 62.36
C LEU A 7 -27.23 -29.29 60.89
N ILE A 8 -27.66 -28.34 60.05
CA ILE A 8 -27.65 -28.47 58.60
C ILE A 8 -26.45 -27.70 58.08
N PHE A 9 -25.46 -28.43 57.58
CA PHE A 9 -24.27 -27.92 56.90
C PHE A 9 -24.67 -27.55 55.46
N ASN A 10 -24.90 -26.26 55.19
CA ASN A 10 -25.08 -25.77 53.81
C ASN A 10 -23.71 -25.59 53.16
N SER A 11 -23.30 -26.58 52.36
CA SER A 11 -22.19 -26.44 51.41
C SER A 11 -22.66 -25.65 50.19
N PHE A 12 -22.39 -24.36 50.17
CA PHE A 12 -22.49 -23.55 48.96
C PHE A 12 -21.23 -23.82 48.10
N LEU A 13 -21.38 -24.70 47.10
CA LEU A 13 -20.40 -24.86 46.03
C LEU A 13 -20.45 -23.60 45.16
N ALA A 14 -19.50 -22.70 45.34
CA ALA A 14 -19.26 -21.60 44.42
C ALA A 14 -18.64 -22.18 43.14
N LEU A 15 -19.49 -22.42 42.13
CA LEU A 15 -19.06 -22.75 40.77
C LEU A 15 -18.40 -21.51 40.15
N LEU A 16 -17.10 -21.36 40.35
CA LEU A 16 -16.26 -20.39 39.64
C LEU A 16 -16.23 -20.79 38.16
N CYS A 17 -17.19 -20.28 37.38
CA CYS A 17 -17.05 -20.19 35.93
C CYS A 17 -15.89 -19.24 35.63
N VAL A 18 -14.68 -19.80 35.52
CA VAL A 18 -13.57 -19.12 34.87
C VAL A 18 -13.92 -19.06 33.39
N ILE A 19 -14.60 -17.98 32.97
CA ILE A 19 -14.71 -17.63 31.57
C ILE A 19 -13.30 -17.24 31.15
N THR A 20 -12.58 -18.21 30.59
CA THR A 20 -11.37 -17.95 29.83
C THR A 20 -11.83 -17.19 28.58
N PHE A 21 -11.82 -15.86 28.66
CA PHE A 21 -11.85 -15.04 27.46
C PHE A 21 -10.55 -15.34 26.71
N ALA A 22 -10.61 -16.31 25.79
CA ALA A 22 -9.56 -16.49 24.81
C ALA A 22 -9.35 -15.11 24.16
N LYS A 23 -8.12 -14.60 24.25
CA LYS A 23 -7.75 -13.31 23.67
C LYS A 23 -8.13 -13.35 22.19
N GLU A 24 -9.12 -12.54 21.82
CA GLU A 24 -9.63 -12.49 20.45
C GLU A 24 -8.49 -12.05 19.52
N ASP A 25 -8.18 -12.86 18.51
CA ASP A 25 -7.13 -12.54 17.54
C ASP A 25 -7.62 -11.41 16.63
N GLY A 26 -7.16 -10.19 16.90
CA GLY A 26 -7.52 -8.99 16.16
C GLY A 26 -7.21 -9.04 14.66
N SER A 27 -6.42 -10.00 14.19
CA SER A 27 -6.18 -10.24 12.76
C SER A 27 -7.40 -10.83 12.04
N ARG A 28 -8.28 -11.52 12.77
CA ARG A 28 -9.48 -12.19 12.25
C ARG A 28 -10.78 -11.49 12.61
N VAL A 29 -10.71 -10.42 13.40
CA VAL A 29 -11.88 -9.59 13.73
C VAL A 29 -11.92 -8.36 12.84
N TRP A 30 -13.06 -8.15 12.20
CA TRP A 30 -13.23 -7.12 11.18
C TRP A 30 -13.69 -5.81 11.81
N ILE A 31 -13.25 -4.70 11.22
CA ILE A 31 -13.82 -3.38 11.48
C ILE A 31 -15.04 -3.24 10.57
N GLU A 32 -16.23 -3.23 11.16
CA GLU A 32 -17.48 -3.04 10.43
C GLU A 32 -17.59 -1.59 9.94
N ARG A 33 -17.49 -1.40 8.62
CA ARG A 33 -17.64 -0.12 7.95
C ARG A 33 -18.03 -0.30 6.48
N PRO A 34 -18.63 0.73 5.84
CA PRO A 34 -18.80 0.75 4.40
C PRO A 34 -17.46 0.60 3.67
N TRP A 35 -17.48 -0.13 2.56
CA TRP A 35 -16.31 -0.28 1.69
C TRP A 35 -16.22 0.93 0.75
N GLU A 36 -15.05 1.58 0.73
CA GLU A 36 -14.88 2.85 0.01
C GLU A 36 -13.92 2.74 -1.18
N TYR A 37 -13.17 1.64 -1.30
CA TYR A 37 -12.09 1.51 -2.29
C TYR A 37 -12.58 0.93 -3.60
N ARG A 38 -12.47 1.69 -4.69
CA ARG A 38 -12.81 1.23 -6.04
C ARG A 38 -11.76 0.27 -6.61
N PHE A 39 -10.50 0.51 -6.28
CA PHE A 39 -9.40 -0.36 -6.65
C PHE A 39 -8.24 -0.27 -5.65
N ILE A 40 -7.41 -1.31 -5.63
CA ILE A 40 -6.04 -1.32 -5.09
C ILE A 40 -5.09 -1.60 -6.26
N LEU A 41 -4.03 -0.80 -6.38
CA LEU A 41 -3.01 -0.90 -7.42
C LEU A 41 -1.66 -1.19 -6.77
N LEU A 42 -1.10 -2.36 -7.04
CA LEU A 42 0.25 -2.73 -6.59
C LEU A 42 1.23 -2.33 -7.68
N ILE A 43 2.24 -1.53 -7.37
CA ILE A 43 3.26 -1.07 -8.32
C ILE A 43 4.64 -1.53 -7.84
N GLY A 44 5.53 -1.90 -8.77
CA GLY A 44 6.90 -2.30 -8.48
C GLY A 44 7.65 -2.74 -9.74
N ASP A 45 8.77 -3.43 -9.56
CA ASP A 45 9.53 -3.99 -10.68
C ASP A 45 9.02 -5.41 -11.05
N PRO A 46 9.18 -5.84 -12.32
CA PRO A 46 8.71 -7.16 -12.76
C PRO A 46 9.30 -8.34 -11.99
N ALA A 47 10.58 -8.27 -11.60
CA ALA A 47 11.26 -9.37 -10.92
C ALA A 47 10.68 -9.59 -9.51
N SER A 48 10.36 -8.52 -8.79
CA SER A 48 9.69 -8.58 -7.49
C SER A 48 8.30 -9.23 -7.58
N PHE A 49 7.50 -8.94 -8.61
CA PHE A 49 6.20 -9.60 -8.80
C PHE A 49 6.36 -11.09 -9.08
N SER A 50 7.29 -11.47 -9.96
CA SER A 50 7.56 -12.88 -10.26
C SER A 50 8.00 -13.64 -9.00
N ALA A 51 8.97 -13.10 -8.26
CA ALA A 51 9.48 -13.70 -7.03
C ALA A 51 8.39 -13.85 -5.96
N LYS A 52 7.52 -12.83 -5.78
CA LYS A 52 6.40 -12.90 -4.84
C LYS A 52 5.33 -13.90 -5.28
N SER A 53 5.04 -14.00 -6.57
CA SER A 53 4.08 -15.00 -7.09
C SER A 53 4.60 -16.42 -6.84
N GLU A 54 5.86 -16.69 -7.17
CA GLU A 54 6.49 -17.99 -6.94
C GLU A 54 6.57 -18.36 -5.45
N LEU A 55 7.06 -17.44 -4.62
CA LEU A 55 7.13 -17.65 -3.17
C LEU A 55 5.73 -17.88 -2.59
N GLY A 56 4.76 -17.06 -2.98
CA GLY A 56 3.39 -17.18 -2.50
C GLY A 56 2.74 -18.50 -2.89
N LYS A 57 2.97 -19.00 -4.12
CA LYS A 57 2.50 -20.33 -4.55
C LYS A 57 3.14 -21.46 -3.73
N ARG A 58 4.40 -21.34 -3.34
CA ARG A 58 5.07 -22.32 -2.46
C ARG A 58 4.49 -22.30 -1.05
N ILE A 59 4.27 -21.12 -0.47
CA ILE A 59 3.66 -20.97 0.87
C ILE A 59 2.22 -21.50 0.88
N LEU A 60 1.44 -21.19 -0.16
CA LEU A 60 0.08 -21.72 -0.33
C LEU A 60 0.03 -23.25 -0.42
N ALA A 61 1.13 -23.93 -0.77
CA ALA A 61 1.16 -25.40 -0.79
C ALA A 61 1.31 -26.00 0.63
N THR A 62 1.77 -25.22 1.61
CA THR A 62 2.04 -25.65 3.00
C THR A 62 1.06 -25.03 4.00
N VAL A 63 -0.16 -24.69 3.54
CA VAL A 63 -1.17 -23.83 4.19
C VAL A 63 -1.16 -23.88 5.73
N ASP A 64 -0.74 -22.79 6.35
CA ASP A 64 -1.16 -22.41 7.70
C ASP A 64 -2.21 -21.29 7.58
N PRO A 65 -3.49 -21.58 7.88
CA PRO A 65 -4.54 -20.56 7.82
C PRO A 65 -4.28 -19.39 8.77
N SER A 66 -3.52 -19.56 9.86
CA SER A 66 -3.27 -18.49 10.82
C SER A 66 -2.37 -17.37 10.27
N GLU A 67 -1.62 -17.62 9.20
CA GLU A 67 -0.74 -16.63 8.59
C GLU A 67 -1.36 -15.97 7.35
N PRO A 68 -1.27 -14.63 7.22
CA PRO A 68 -1.64 -13.96 5.99
C PRO A 68 -0.78 -14.40 4.80
N GLN A 69 -1.45 -14.66 3.68
CA GLN A 69 -0.87 -15.15 2.45
C GLN A 69 -0.46 -14.01 1.51
N ILE A 70 0.51 -14.29 0.64
CA ILE A 70 1.00 -13.34 -0.36
C ILE A 70 -0.04 -13.22 -1.49
N ILE A 71 -0.63 -12.04 -1.68
CA ILE A 71 -1.68 -11.82 -2.66
C ILE A 71 -1.26 -12.15 -4.11
N GLN A 72 0.01 -11.93 -4.47
CA GLN A 72 0.57 -12.24 -5.79
C GLN A 72 0.48 -13.72 -6.18
N SER A 73 0.20 -14.61 -5.22
CA SER A 73 0.01 -16.04 -5.48
C SER A 73 -1.29 -16.35 -6.23
N ILE A 74 -2.31 -15.49 -6.09
CA ILE A 74 -3.64 -15.69 -6.66
C ILE A 74 -4.01 -14.64 -7.70
N LEU A 75 -3.22 -13.58 -7.87
CA LEU A 75 -3.48 -12.60 -8.93
C LEU A 75 -2.96 -13.10 -10.29
N PRO A 76 -3.55 -12.63 -11.41
CA PRO A 76 -2.97 -12.81 -12.73
C PRO A 76 -1.57 -12.20 -12.82
N ASP A 77 -0.83 -12.55 -13.86
CA ASP A 77 0.49 -11.95 -14.10
C ASP A 77 0.41 -10.42 -14.15
N ALA A 78 1.46 -9.77 -13.63
CA ALA A 78 1.53 -8.32 -13.61
C ALA A 78 1.55 -7.77 -15.04
N THR A 79 0.89 -6.63 -15.25
CA THR A 79 1.05 -5.87 -16.49
C THR A 79 2.40 -5.20 -16.47
N ILE A 80 3.19 -5.37 -17.53
CA ILE A 80 4.55 -4.85 -17.64
C ILE A 80 4.60 -3.80 -18.74
N ILE A 81 5.10 -2.61 -18.41
CA ILE A 81 5.43 -1.57 -19.38
C ILE A 81 6.96 -1.52 -19.47
N ARG A 82 7.51 -1.96 -20.61
CA ARG A 82 8.94 -1.80 -20.91
C ARG A 82 9.17 -0.36 -21.37
N THR A 83 10.16 0.29 -20.78
CA THR A 83 10.56 1.65 -21.14
C THR A 83 11.82 1.66 -22.00
N ASP A 84 12.62 0.58 -21.93
CA ASP A 84 13.86 0.39 -22.71
C ASP A 84 14.77 1.64 -22.69
N SER A 85 14.79 2.34 -21.55
CA SER A 85 15.58 3.55 -21.38
C SER A 85 17.06 3.26 -21.63
N PRO A 86 17.73 4.01 -22.53
CA PRO A 86 19.17 3.84 -22.76
C PRO A 86 20.00 4.26 -21.54
N ASN A 87 19.42 5.04 -20.63
CA ASN A 87 20.04 5.53 -19.41
C ASN A 87 19.75 4.62 -18.19
N ALA A 88 19.04 3.51 -18.38
CA ALA A 88 18.79 2.53 -17.32
C ALA A 88 20.08 1.76 -16.99
N LEU A 89 20.61 1.98 -15.78
CA LEU A 89 21.80 1.30 -15.28
C LEU A 89 21.52 -0.13 -14.79
N LEU A 90 20.28 -0.41 -14.39
CA LEU A 90 19.84 -1.71 -13.87
C LEU A 90 18.69 -2.27 -14.71
N GLU A 91 18.58 -3.60 -14.81
CA GLU A 91 17.47 -4.24 -15.57
C GLU A 91 16.09 -3.86 -15.04
N MET A 92 15.99 -3.69 -13.72
CA MET A 92 14.80 -3.21 -13.03
C MET A 92 14.44 -1.75 -13.35
N ASP A 93 15.34 -0.98 -13.97
CA ASP A 93 15.05 0.37 -14.43
C ASP A 93 14.39 0.40 -15.83
N LYS A 94 14.45 -0.72 -16.57
CA LYS A 94 13.95 -0.83 -17.95
C LYS A 94 12.47 -1.17 -18.06
N ALA A 95 11.81 -1.43 -16.93
CA ALA A 95 10.40 -1.78 -16.92
C ALA A 95 9.75 -1.46 -15.57
N VAL A 96 8.47 -1.14 -15.63
CA VAL A 96 7.60 -1.05 -14.47
C VAL A 96 6.50 -2.11 -14.59
N ALA A 97 6.13 -2.71 -13.46
CA ALA A 97 5.06 -3.67 -13.38
C ALA A 97 3.98 -3.21 -12.42
N PHE A 98 2.73 -3.59 -12.70
CA PHE A 98 1.62 -3.36 -11.79
C PHE A 98 0.56 -4.46 -11.83
N GLN A 99 -0.16 -4.62 -10.74
CA GLN A 99 -1.34 -5.49 -10.62
C GLN A 99 -2.52 -4.69 -10.06
N LEU A 100 -3.70 -4.90 -10.64
CA LEU A 100 -4.91 -4.19 -10.28
C LEU A 100 -5.92 -5.13 -9.63
N ILE A 101 -6.43 -4.72 -8.47
CA ILE A 101 -7.53 -5.38 -7.78
C ILE A 101 -8.71 -4.41 -7.79
N ARG A 102 -9.82 -4.78 -8.44
CA ARG A 102 -11.03 -3.94 -8.52
C ARG A 102 -12.10 -4.47 -7.58
N PHE A 103 -12.88 -3.57 -7.03
CA PHE A 103 -13.98 -3.90 -6.13
C PHE A 103 -15.30 -3.32 -6.64
N ASN A 104 -16.42 -3.91 -6.23
CA ASN A 104 -17.72 -3.24 -6.23
C ASN A 104 -17.93 -2.46 -4.92
N GLU A 105 -19.04 -1.73 -4.81
CA GLU A 105 -19.38 -0.93 -3.61
C GLU A 105 -19.61 -1.78 -2.35
N GLN A 106 -19.83 -3.09 -2.52
CA GLN A 106 -19.97 -4.05 -1.41
C GLN A 106 -18.60 -4.59 -0.94
N GLY A 107 -17.50 -4.19 -1.60
CA GLY A 107 -16.15 -4.64 -1.28
C GLY A 107 -15.79 -6.01 -1.83
N GLU A 108 -16.57 -6.54 -2.77
CA GLU A 108 -16.28 -7.81 -3.42
C GLU A 108 -15.30 -7.61 -4.56
N VAL A 109 -14.34 -8.52 -4.69
CA VAL A 109 -13.33 -8.47 -5.76
C VAL A 109 -13.98 -8.84 -7.09
N ILE A 110 -13.89 -7.93 -8.07
CA ILE A 110 -14.46 -8.09 -9.42
C ILE A 110 -13.40 -8.21 -10.52
N SER A 111 -12.13 -7.92 -10.21
CA SER A 111 -11.01 -8.23 -11.11
C SER A 111 -10.73 -9.74 -11.13
N PRO A 112 -10.16 -10.30 -12.21
CA PRO A 112 -9.79 -11.72 -12.25
C PRO A 112 -8.78 -12.12 -11.17
N TYR A 113 -8.92 -13.33 -10.64
CA TYR A 113 -7.97 -13.99 -9.73
C TYR A 113 -8.12 -15.52 -9.79
N HIS A 114 -7.12 -16.24 -9.28
CA HIS A 114 -7.01 -17.70 -9.23
C HIS A 114 -7.23 -18.21 -7.81
N TRP A 115 -8.47 -18.09 -7.32
CA TRP A 115 -8.90 -18.63 -6.02
C TRP A 115 -10.33 -19.15 -6.14
N THR A 116 -10.66 -20.23 -5.45
CA THR A 116 -11.95 -20.93 -5.62
C THR A 116 -13.11 -20.22 -4.93
N GLN A 117 -12.83 -19.49 -3.84
CA GLN A 117 -13.85 -18.80 -3.07
C GLN A 117 -13.93 -17.32 -3.47
N LYS A 118 -15.13 -16.75 -3.37
CA LYS A 118 -15.34 -15.33 -3.60
C LYS A 118 -14.59 -14.53 -2.53
N LEU A 119 -13.76 -13.58 -2.95
CA LEU A 119 -13.00 -12.73 -2.03
C LEU A 119 -13.65 -11.36 -1.85
N SER A 120 -13.57 -10.84 -0.63
CA SER A 120 -13.97 -9.48 -0.29
C SER A 120 -12.85 -8.76 0.47
N GLY A 121 -12.74 -7.46 0.24
CA GLY A 121 -11.82 -6.59 0.97
C GLY A 121 -12.33 -6.33 2.39
N LYS A 122 -11.45 -6.48 3.37
CA LYS A 122 -11.74 -6.25 4.79
C LYS A 122 -10.60 -5.51 5.46
N ILE A 123 -10.93 -4.74 6.49
CA ILE A 123 -9.95 -4.18 7.41
C ILE A 123 -10.14 -4.88 8.75
N ASN A 124 -9.07 -5.48 9.29
CA ASN A 124 -9.13 -6.13 10.59
C ASN A 124 -8.80 -5.16 11.75
N ARG A 125 -8.97 -5.58 13.01
CA ARG A 125 -8.73 -4.72 14.20
C ARG A 125 -7.27 -4.32 14.39
N ILE A 126 -6.32 -5.02 13.78
CA ILE A 126 -4.91 -4.60 13.70
C ILE A 126 -4.63 -3.66 12.51
N ARG A 127 -5.69 -3.19 11.83
CA ARG A 127 -5.67 -2.25 10.71
C ARG A 127 -4.95 -2.79 9.46
N SER A 128 -4.88 -4.09 9.28
CA SER A 128 -4.47 -4.67 7.99
C SER A 128 -5.67 -4.68 7.04
N LEU A 129 -5.44 -4.21 5.82
CA LEU A 129 -6.29 -4.43 4.67
C LEU A 129 -5.98 -5.82 4.10
N ILE A 130 -6.99 -6.68 4.03
CA ILE A 130 -6.88 -8.06 3.58
C ILE A 130 -7.96 -8.38 2.54
N LEU A 131 -7.75 -9.44 1.76
CA LEU A 131 -8.80 -10.14 1.05
C LEU A 131 -9.11 -11.46 1.75
N ALA A 132 -10.39 -11.74 2.01
CA ALA A 132 -10.81 -13.00 2.62
C ALA A 132 -12.20 -13.42 2.10
N PRO A 133 -12.51 -14.74 2.08
CA PRO A 133 -13.86 -15.22 1.79
C PRO A 133 -14.81 -15.06 2.98
N GLY A 134 -14.26 -15.00 4.19
CA GLY A 134 -14.99 -14.99 5.46
C GLY A 134 -14.03 -14.84 6.64
N ASN A 135 -14.57 -14.96 7.86
CA ASN A 135 -13.83 -14.87 9.11
C ASN A 135 -13.65 -16.23 9.82
N ALA A 136 -13.98 -17.35 9.16
CA ALA A 136 -13.82 -18.66 9.77
C ALA A 136 -12.33 -18.94 10.03
N PRO A 137 -11.97 -19.73 11.06
CA PRO A 137 -10.57 -20.04 11.36
C PRO A 137 -9.78 -20.65 10.19
N ALA A 138 -10.45 -21.39 9.31
CA ALA A 138 -9.86 -22.00 8.13
C ALA A 138 -9.78 -21.06 6.91
N ASP A 139 -10.43 -19.89 6.97
CA ASP A 139 -10.41 -18.94 5.87
C ASP A 139 -9.03 -18.29 5.76
N LEU A 140 -8.45 -18.37 4.56
CA LEU A 140 -7.20 -17.70 4.25
C LEU A 140 -7.42 -16.21 4.08
N GLN A 141 -6.46 -15.44 4.57
CA GLN A 141 -6.40 -14.01 4.40
C GLN A 141 -5.25 -13.68 3.46
N PHE A 142 -5.46 -12.84 2.46
CA PHE A 142 -4.39 -12.33 1.60
C PHE A 142 -4.10 -10.88 1.98
N HIS A 143 -2.89 -10.60 2.43
CA HIS A 143 -2.53 -9.27 2.91
C HIS A 143 -2.33 -8.30 1.73
N LEU A 144 -2.99 -7.14 1.80
CA LEU A 144 -2.82 -6.06 0.82
C LEU A 144 -1.93 -4.94 1.36
N GLY A 145 -2.13 -4.53 2.61
CA GLY A 145 -1.41 -3.40 3.20
C GLY A 145 -2.00 -3.00 4.55
N TYR A 146 -1.59 -1.85 5.06
CA TYR A 146 -2.04 -1.32 6.36
C TYR A 146 -2.88 -0.08 6.15
N TRP A 147 -4.06 -0.08 6.74
CA TRP A 147 -4.92 1.09 6.80
C TRP A 147 -4.35 2.09 7.81
N TYR A 148 -3.73 3.14 7.28
CA TYR A 148 -3.19 4.25 8.03
C TYR A 148 -4.20 5.38 8.13
N THR A 149 -4.28 5.95 9.33
CA THR A 149 -5.10 7.10 9.62
C THR A 149 -4.22 8.07 10.40
N GLY A 150 -3.69 9.10 9.74
CA GLY A 150 -2.84 10.08 10.38
C GLY A 150 -3.06 11.47 9.82
N ILE A 151 -2.57 12.45 10.57
CA ILE A 151 -2.55 13.86 10.21
C ILE A 151 -1.36 14.10 9.28
N SER A 152 -1.57 14.72 8.12
CA SER A 152 -0.52 14.89 7.11
C SER A 152 0.32 16.15 7.30
N SER A 153 -0.16 17.15 8.05
CA SER A 153 0.57 18.33 8.53
C SER A 153 -0.43 19.28 9.22
N GLU A 154 0.04 20.41 9.74
CA GLU A 154 -0.76 21.50 10.34
C GLU A 154 -1.95 21.99 9.48
N GLU A 155 -2.00 21.66 8.18
CA GLU A 155 -3.00 22.16 7.23
C GLU A 155 -3.93 21.08 6.67
N SER A 156 -3.82 19.81 7.07
CA SER A 156 -4.67 18.73 6.52
C SER A 156 -4.92 17.62 7.55
N ALA A 157 -6.17 17.56 8.01
CA ALA A 157 -6.57 16.85 9.22
C ALA A 157 -6.58 15.33 9.11
N TYR A 158 -6.67 14.73 7.92
CA TYR A 158 -6.81 13.28 7.83
C TYR A 158 -6.64 12.74 6.41
N ILE A 159 -5.63 11.90 6.17
CA ILE A 159 -5.52 11.15 4.91
C ILE A 159 -5.63 9.65 5.23
N PRO A 160 -6.79 8.99 5.06
CA PRO A 160 -6.85 7.54 5.07
C PRO A 160 -5.96 7.04 3.93
N ALA A 161 -4.95 6.25 4.29
CA ALA A 161 -3.96 5.74 3.36
C ALA A 161 -3.82 4.23 3.46
N ILE A 162 -3.54 3.57 2.35
CA ILE A 162 -3.16 2.16 2.33
C ILE A 162 -1.65 2.09 2.19
N CYS A 163 -0.97 1.76 3.28
CA CYS A 163 0.48 1.81 3.39
C CYS A 163 1.10 0.42 3.32
N SER A 164 2.27 0.34 2.70
CA SER A 164 3.11 -0.85 2.84
C SER A 164 3.78 -0.89 4.23
N MET A 165 4.34 -2.03 4.62
CA MET A 165 5.18 -2.11 5.82
C MET A 165 6.39 -1.16 5.71
N GLY A 166 6.99 -1.05 4.52
CA GLY A 166 8.11 -0.14 4.26
C GLY A 166 7.74 1.34 4.43
N ASP A 167 6.50 1.69 4.11
CA ASP A 167 5.97 3.05 4.34
C ASP A 167 5.88 3.34 5.83
N MET A 168 5.24 2.43 6.57
CA MET A 168 4.93 2.56 7.98
C MET A 168 6.16 2.53 8.88
N GLU A 169 7.12 1.67 8.58
CA GLU A 169 8.28 1.41 9.44
C GLU A 169 9.54 2.17 9.03
N ARG A 170 9.59 2.70 7.79
CA ARG A 170 10.80 3.32 7.25
C ARG A 170 10.56 4.68 6.61
N ARG A 171 9.77 4.77 5.53
CA ARG A 171 9.73 5.97 4.66
C ARG A 171 9.43 7.25 5.42
N TYR A 172 8.52 7.17 6.38
CA TYR A 172 8.10 8.35 7.14
C TYR A 172 8.88 8.57 8.44
N LYS A 173 9.87 7.73 8.77
CA LYS A 173 10.62 7.86 10.03
C LYS A 173 11.73 8.91 9.95
N PRO A 174 12.08 9.55 11.08
CA PRO A 174 13.22 10.46 11.15
C PRO A 174 14.50 9.80 10.63
N GLY A 175 15.28 10.53 9.84
CA GLY A 175 16.53 10.05 9.25
C GLY A 175 16.36 9.12 8.04
N PHE A 176 15.13 8.92 7.53
CA PHE A 176 14.90 8.19 6.30
C PHE A 176 15.71 8.81 5.15
N LYS A 177 16.37 7.94 4.38
CA LYS A 177 16.99 8.28 3.10
C LYS A 177 16.41 7.36 2.06
N ALA A 178 15.94 7.96 0.97
CA ALA A 178 15.48 7.21 -0.19
C ALA A 178 16.57 6.26 -0.65
N ALA A 179 16.16 5.05 -1.01
CA ALA A 179 17.01 4.05 -1.59
C ALA A 179 16.23 3.36 -2.69
N TYR A 180 16.96 2.60 -3.51
CA TYR A 180 16.41 1.85 -4.63
C TYR A 180 15.17 1.01 -4.28
N THR A 181 15.04 0.52 -3.05
CA THR A 181 13.96 -0.40 -2.65
C THR A 181 12.69 0.28 -2.16
N HIS A 182 12.72 1.55 -1.74
CA HIS A 182 11.59 2.20 -1.06
C HIS A 182 11.22 3.56 -1.65
N GLY A 183 12.13 4.27 -2.30
CA GLY A 183 11.84 5.57 -2.90
C GLY A 183 11.30 6.63 -1.95
N ASN A 184 10.97 7.78 -2.51
CA ASN A 184 10.41 8.92 -1.78
C ASN A 184 8.88 9.03 -1.89
N PHE A 185 8.27 8.36 -2.87
CA PHE A 185 6.83 8.36 -3.05
C PHE A 185 6.19 7.18 -2.31
N GLY A 186 5.12 7.45 -1.54
CA GLY A 186 4.45 6.46 -0.72
C GLY A 186 2.95 6.66 -0.56
N CYS A 187 2.37 5.93 0.40
CA CYS A 187 0.93 6.01 0.67
C CYS A 187 0.45 7.42 1.05
N ARG A 188 1.19 8.20 1.85
CA ARG A 188 0.76 9.57 2.22
C ARG A 188 0.74 10.49 1.00
N GLU A 189 1.77 10.41 0.16
CA GLU A 189 1.83 11.14 -1.10
C GLU A 189 0.66 10.74 -2.01
N TRP A 190 0.40 9.44 -2.17
CA TRP A 190 -0.75 8.95 -2.94
C TRP A 190 -2.07 9.54 -2.44
N GLY A 191 -2.32 9.46 -1.13
CA GLY A 191 -3.56 9.97 -0.55
C GLY A 191 -3.72 11.48 -0.71
N TYR A 192 -2.63 12.24 -0.64
CA TYR A 192 -2.63 13.68 -0.91
C TYR A 192 -3.01 14.00 -2.36
N TYR A 193 -2.36 13.34 -3.33
CA TYR A 193 -2.72 13.51 -4.74
C TYR A 193 -4.17 13.09 -5.01
N LEU A 194 -4.63 12.00 -4.39
CA LEU A 194 -6.00 11.51 -4.57
C LEU A 194 -7.04 12.54 -4.10
N GLN A 195 -6.83 13.15 -2.93
CA GLN A 195 -7.79 14.06 -2.31
C GLN A 195 -7.73 15.51 -2.80
N ASN A 196 -6.61 15.93 -3.38
CA ASN A 196 -6.42 17.32 -3.77
C ASN A 196 -6.80 17.54 -5.24
N ASP A 197 -7.94 18.20 -5.47
CA ASP A 197 -8.49 18.49 -6.81
C ASP A 197 -7.60 19.40 -7.67
N GLN A 198 -6.60 20.08 -7.09
CA GLN A 198 -5.62 20.85 -7.84
C GLN A 198 -4.65 19.97 -8.64
N PHE A 199 -4.51 18.70 -8.26
CA PHE A 199 -3.70 17.73 -8.99
C PHE A 199 -4.60 16.83 -9.86
N PRO A 200 -4.55 16.95 -11.20
CA PRO A 200 -5.41 16.17 -12.09
C PRO A 200 -4.95 14.73 -12.29
N TYR A 201 -3.77 14.36 -11.79
CA TYR A 201 -3.17 13.03 -11.87
C TYR A 201 -2.40 12.71 -10.58
N ILE A 202 -2.07 11.43 -10.37
CA ILE A 202 -1.20 10.96 -9.30
C ILE A 202 0.17 10.68 -9.92
N ASP A 203 1.19 11.51 -9.61
CA ASP A 203 2.58 11.28 -10.03
C ASP A 203 3.30 10.38 -9.02
N VAL A 204 3.44 9.09 -9.34
CA VAL A 204 4.08 8.08 -8.47
C VAL A 204 5.61 8.08 -8.56
N THR A 205 6.20 9.06 -9.22
CA THR A 205 7.65 9.16 -9.38
C THR A 205 8.33 9.40 -8.04
N SER A 206 9.29 8.54 -7.70
CA SER A 206 10.27 8.83 -6.66
C SER A 206 11.42 9.64 -7.25
N TYR A 207 11.46 10.93 -6.90
CA TYR A 207 12.58 11.82 -7.18
C TYR A 207 13.58 11.75 -6.02
N GLN A 208 14.82 11.33 -6.30
CA GLN A 208 15.85 11.17 -5.27
C GLN A 208 17.24 11.51 -5.81
N TRP A 209 18.09 12.08 -4.94
CA TRP A 209 19.50 12.32 -5.27
C TRP A 209 20.30 11.04 -5.05
N GLU A 210 21.06 10.64 -6.05
CA GLU A 210 21.93 9.48 -6.03
C GLU A 210 23.33 9.84 -6.56
N ASP A 211 24.33 9.01 -6.24
CA ASP A 211 25.66 9.10 -6.82
C ASP A 211 25.58 8.90 -8.34
N ASP A 212 26.15 9.85 -9.07
CA ASP A 212 26.35 9.79 -10.52
C ASP A 212 27.66 9.04 -10.79
N TYR A 213 27.56 7.70 -10.86
CA TYR A 213 28.69 6.81 -11.08
C TYR A 213 29.30 6.93 -12.49
N ASP A 214 28.63 7.62 -13.43
CA ASP A 214 29.16 7.90 -14.77
C ASP A 214 30.17 9.05 -14.76
N LYS A 215 30.25 9.81 -13.67
CA LYS A 215 31.19 10.92 -13.51
C LYS A 215 32.32 10.57 -12.55
N PRO A 216 33.53 11.10 -12.79
CA PRO A 216 34.66 10.88 -11.88
C PRO A 216 34.37 11.50 -10.51
N THR A 217 34.91 10.87 -9.47
CA THR A 217 34.83 11.40 -8.11
C THR A 217 35.55 12.75 -7.99
N ASN A 218 35.08 13.58 -7.06
CA ASN A 218 35.75 14.82 -6.71
C ASN A 218 37.10 14.54 -5.99
N LYS A 219 37.87 15.58 -5.66
CA LYS A 219 39.17 15.43 -4.97
C LYS A 219 39.10 14.74 -3.60
N LYS A 220 37.91 14.60 -3.02
CA LYS A 220 37.65 13.91 -1.74
C LYS A 220 37.21 12.45 -1.94
N GLY A 221 37.11 11.98 -3.17
CA GLY A 221 36.66 10.62 -3.50
C GLY A 221 35.13 10.46 -3.50
N GLU A 222 34.36 11.56 -3.47
CA GLU A 222 32.90 11.52 -3.49
C GLU A 222 32.38 11.64 -4.93
N TYR A 223 31.38 10.84 -5.30
CA TYR A 223 30.70 10.99 -6.59
C TYR A 223 29.84 12.26 -6.61
N PRO A 224 29.75 12.96 -7.75
CA PRO A 224 28.75 14.01 -7.91
C PRO A 224 27.35 13.41 -7.77
N GLN A 225 26.39 14.22 -7.31
CA GLN A 225 25.00 13.77 -7.17
C GLN A 225 24.20 14.09 -8.44
N MET A 226 23.27 13.21 -8.80
CA MET A 226 22.27 13.44 -9.84
C MET A 226 20.86 13.18 -9.30
N LEU A 227 19.88 13.92 -9.82
CA LEU A 227 18.48 13.67 -9.51
C LEU A 227 17.99 12.53 -10.39
N VAL A 228 17.66 11.41 -9.77
CA VAL A 228 17.04 10.27 -10.44
C VAL A 228 15.54 10.29 -10.20
N ALA A 229 14.79 9.99 -11.26
CA ALA A 229 13.35 9.86 -11.27
C ALA A 229 13.01 8.42 -11.67
N ARG A 230 12.41 7.66 -10.76
CA ARG A 230 12.04 6.26 -11.01
C ARG A 230 10.75 5.90 -10.28
N ILE A 231 9.99 4.96 -10.84
CA ILE A 231 8.81 4.40 -10.19
C ILE A 231 9.29 3.27 -9.29
N LEU A 232 9.05 3.41 -7.98
CA LEU A 232 9.47 2.45 -6.97
C LEU A 232 8.26 1.80 -6.30
N PRO A 233 8.46 0.68 -5.57
CA PRO A 233 7.34 -0.06 -5.01
C PRO A 233 6.41 0.81 -4.15
N VAL A 234 5.13 0.82 -4.52
CA VAL A 234 4.08 1.57 -3.82
C VAL A 234 2.74 0.87 -3.96
N ILE A 235 1.87 1.06 -2.97
CA ILE A 235 0.49 0.60 -2.98
C ILE A 235 -0.40 1.83 -3.20
N GLY A 236 -1.13 1.82 -4.29
CA GLY A 236 -2.12 2.84 -4.63
C GLY A 236 -3.54 2.35 -4.46
N TRP A 237 -4.48 3.28 -4.39
CA TRP A 237 -5.91 2.99 -4.33
C TRP A 237 -6.76 4.10 -4.94
N GLY A 238 -7.95 3.75 -5.42
CA GLY A 238 -8.98 4.72 -5.78
C GLY A 238 -10.17 4.57 -4.85
N ARG A 239 -10.96 5.63 -4.70
CA ARG A 239 -12.24 5.58 -3.98
C ARG A 239 -13.43 5.68 -4.93
N PHE A 240 -14.62 5.32 -4.45
CA PHE A 240 -15.86 5.51 -5.20
C PHE A 240 -16.36 6.96 -5.18
N ASP A 241 -16.06 7.70 -4.11
CA ASP A 241 -16.51 9.07 -3.86
C ASP A 241 -15.52 10.15 -4.34
N VAL A 242 -14.38 9.75 -4.90
CA VAL A 242 -13.36 10.65 -5.45
C VAL A 242 -13.29 10.48 -6.96
N PRO A 243 -13.22 11.57 -7.75
CA PRO A 243 -13.01 11.50 -9.18
C PRO A 243 -11.79 10.65 -9.55
N SER A 244 -11.91 9.94 -10.68
CA SER A 244 -10.82 9.16 -11.24
C SER A 244 -9.64 10.07 -11.63
N LYS A 245 -8.42 9.64 -11.31
CA LYS A 245 -7.18 10.37 -11.63
C LYS A 245 -6.21 9.42 -12.34
N PRO A 246 -5.65 9.79 -13.50
CA PRO A 246 -4.58 9.03 -14.13
C PRO A 246 -3.42 8.82 -13.16
N VAL A 247 -2.91 7.60 -13.10
CA VAL A 247 -1.73 7.25 -12.34
C VAL A 247 -0.57 7.25 -13.31
N ILE A 248 0.32 8.22 -13.16
CA ILE A 248 1.47 8.41 -14.06
C ILE A 248 2.76 8.34 -13.26
N GLY A 249 3.88 8.13 -13.95
CA GLY A 249 5.19 8.24 -13.34
C GLY A 249 6.29 8.30 -14.37
N LYS A 250 7.46 8.74 -13.95
CA LYS A 250 8.68 8.79 -14.74
C LYS A 250 9.60 7.65 -14.31
N GLN A 251 9.93 6.81 -15.26
CA GLN A 251 10.87 5.72 -15.13
C GLN A 251 12.15 6.09 -15.91
N ILE A 252 13.13 6.62 -15.18
CA ILE A 252 14.37 7.23 -15.71
C ILE A 252 14.06 8.44 -16.59
N ASP A 253 14.02 8.26 -17.90
CA ASP A 253 13.73 9.29 -18.90
C ASP A 253 12.35 9.14 -19.54
N THR A 254 11.66 8.03 -19.28
CA THR A 254 10.41 7.67 -19.94
C THR A 254 9.22 7.88 -19.01
N TRP A 255 8.23 8.66 -19.48
CA TRP A 255 6.96 8.80 -18.78
C TRP A 255 6.02 7.66 -19.15
N VAL A 256 5.24 7.19 -18.19
CA VAL A 256 4.25 6.13 -18.38
C VAL A 256 2.95 6.49 -17.68
N CYS A 257 1.85 5.98 -18.22
CA CYS A 257 0.57 5.90 -17.54
C CYS A 257 0.32 4.45 -17.13
N LEU A 258 0.08 4.22 -15.83
CA LEU A 258 -0.09 2.90 -15.22
C LEU A 258 -1.56 2.51 -15.10
N HIS A 259 -2.43 3.48 -14.78
CA HIS A 259 -3.84 3.22 -14.53
C HIS A 259 -4.68 4.47 -14.79
N GLU A 260 -5.95 4.27 -15.12
CA GLU A 260 -6.93 5.34 -15.40
C GLU A 260 -6.43 6.33 -16.44
N CYS A 261 -5.77 5.83 -17.47
CA CYS A 261 -5.24 6.67 -18.53
C CYS A 261 -6.39 7.39 -19.24
N PRO A 262 -6.23 8.69 -19.50
CA PRO A 262 -7.30 9.51 -20.05
C PRO A 262 -7.67 9.08 -21.46
N ASP A 263 -8.83 9.54 -21.94
CA ASP A 263 -9.34 9.24 -23.28
C ASP A 263 -9.52 7.74 -23.57
N SER A 264 -9.70 6.93 -22.52
CA SER A 264 -9.75 5.45 -22.58
C SER A 264 -8.49 4.81 -23.16
N GLU A 265 -7.35 5.50 -23.09
CA GLU A 265 -6.05 4.95 -23.47
C GLU A 265 -5.71 3.74 -22.58
N ALA A 266 -5.01 2.75 -23.14
CA ALA A 266 -4.46 1.65 -22.35
C ALA A 266 -3.22 2.13 -21.56
N PRO A 267 -2.89 1.49 -20.43
CA PRO A 267 -1.61 1.70 -19.76
C PRO A 267 -0.42 1.53 -20.73
N GLY A 268 0.56 2.42 -20.64
CA GLY A 268 1.67 2.45 -21.60
C GLY A 268 2.55 3.69 -21.47
N ILE A 269 3.48 3.83 -22.43
CA ILE A 269 4.39 4.97 -22.52
C ILE A 269 3.63 6.23 -22.90
N ILE A 270 3.98 7.35 -22.25
CA ILE A 270 3.60 8.71 -22.63
C ILE A 270 4.78 9.31 -23.41
N PRO A 271 4.70 9.42 -24.75
CA PRO A 271 5.87 9.80 -25.56
C PRO A 271 6.35 11.23 -25.32
N ASP A 272 5.41 12.14 -25.05
CA ASP A 272 5.69 13.54 -24.74
C ASP A 272 4.75 14.00 -23.62
N ILE A 273 5.31 14.10 -22.41
CA ILE A 273 4.54 14.50 -21.23
C ILE A 273 4.02 15.93 -21.33
N LYS A 274 4.71 16.83 -22.05
CA LYS A 274 4.27 18.22 -22.22
C LYS A 274 3.07 18.28 -23.14
N ALA A 275 3.12 17.58 -24.27
CA ALA A 275 1.98 17.48 -25.18
C ALA A 275 0.79 16.76 -24.51
N TRP A 276 1.06 15.69 -23.76
CA TRP A 276 0.04 14.93 -23.03
C TRP A 276 -0.70 15.78 -21.99
N ALA A 277 0.03 16.60 -21.23
CA ALA A 277 -0.56 17.54 -20.27
C ALA A 277 -1.29 18.71 -20.97
N ALA A 278 -0.66 19.30 -21.99
CA ALA A 278 -1.22 20.43 -22.74
C ALA A 278 -2.54 20.11 -23.43
N LYS A 279 -2.68 18.90 -24.01
CA LYS A 279 -3.93 18.41 -24.63
C LYS A 279 -5.14 18.53 -23.70
N ARG A 280 -4.91 18.48 -22.39
CA ARG A 280 -5.95 18.42 -21.34
C ARG A 280 -5.98 19.66 -20.45
N GLY A 281 -5.14 20.66 -20.74
CA GLY A 281 -5.00 21.86 -19.92
C GLY A 281 -4.43 21.57 -18.54
N TRP A 282 -3.68 20.47 -18.38
CA TRP A 282 -3.07 20.09 -17.10
C TRP A 282 -1.68 20.70 -16.95
N PRO A 283 -1.22 20.94 -15.71
CA PRO A 283 0.18 21.26 -15.46
C PRO A 283 1.06 20.08 -15.90
N VAL A 284 2.30 20.38 -16.30
CA VAL A 284 3.31 19.34 -16.55
C VAL A 284 3.79 18.82 -15.18
N PRO A 285 3.94 17.50 -14.98
CA PRO A 285 4.50 16.98 -13.74
C PRO A 285 5.92 17.51 -13.50
N LEU A 286 6.18 17.91 -12.27
CA LEU A 286 7.48 18.44 -11.84
C LEU A 286 7.88 17.77 -10.52
N PRO A 287 9.18 17.58 -10.27
CA PRO A 287 9.66 17.17 -8.95
C PRO A 287 9.14 18.13 -7.88
N PRO A 288 8.60 17.62 -6.75
CA PRO A 288 8.20 18.50 -5.65
C PRO A 288 9.44 19.10 -4.96
N GLU A 289 9.25 20.23 -4.29
CA GLU A 289 10.35 20.94 -3.61
C GLU A 289 10.97 20.13 -2.46
N LYS A 290 10.20 19.22 -1.86
CA LYS A 290 10.60 18.37 -0.73
C LYS A 290 10.13 16.93 -0.94
N MET A 291 10.97 15.97 -0.56
CA MET A 291 10.69 14.54 -0.65
C MET A 291 11.29 13.77 0.55
N PRO A 292 10.55 12.83 1.19
CA PRO A 292 9.11 12.63 1.02
C PRO A 292 8.33 13.90 1.39
N LEU A 293 7.12 14.07 0.87
CA LEU A 293 6.31 15.27 1.12
C LEU A 293 5.85 15.34 2.59
N PHE A 294 5.63 14.16 3.21
CA PHE A 294 5.02 14.05 4.53
C PHE A 294 5.86 13.21 5.53
N PRO A 295 7.10 13.63 5.88
CA PRO A 295 7.88 12.95 6.91
C PRO A 295 7.22 13.07 8.30
N ASP A 296 7.40 12.08 9.18
CA ASP A 296 7.01 12.22 10.59
C ASP A 296 7.80 13.37 11.22
N ARG A 297 7.11 14.30 11.88
CA ARG A 297 7.75 15.30 12.73
C ARG A 297 8.20 14.65 14.04
N GLU A 298 9.25 15.19 14.66
CA GLU A 298 9.60 14.81 16.04
C GLU A 298 8.45 15.26 16.97
N TYR A 299 7.64 14.32 17.44
CA TYR A 299 6.59 14.59 18.43
C TYR A 299 7.20 14.79 19.81
N GLN A 300 6.79 15.85 20.51
CA GLN A 300 6.99 15.94 21.94
C GLN A 300 5.85 15.25 22.69
N ARG A 301 6.21 14.44 23.69
CA ARG A 301 5.25 13.72 24.53
C ARG A 301 4.33 14.73 25.23
N GLY A 302 3.06 14.80 24.84
CA GLY A 302 2.06 15.71 25.44
C GLY A 302 1.19 16.48 24.45
N GLU A 303 1.54 16.50 23.16
CA GLU A 303 0.67 17.05 22.12
C GLU A 303 -0.41 16.03 21.74
N PHE A 304 -1.66 16.35 22.10
CA PHE A 304 -2.84 15.73 21.51
C PHE A 304 -3.12 16.41 20.18
N ILE A 305 -3.37 15.63 19.14
CA ILE A 305 -3.94 16.13 17.89
C ILE A 305 -5.35 15.57 17.81
N ASP A 306 -6.31 16.38 18.25
CA ASP A 306 -7.72 16.31 17.88
C ASP A 306 -7.99 17.36 16.79
#